data_AF-A0A7S2DH54-F1
#
_entry.id   AF-A0A7S2DH54-F1
#
_cell.length_a   1.000
_cell.length_b   1.000
_cell.length_c   1.000
_cell.angle_alpha   90.00
_cell.angle_beta   90.00
_cell.angle_gamma   90.00
#
_symmetry.space_group_name_H-M   'P 1'
#
loop_
_entity.id
_entity.type
_entity.pdbx_description
1 polymer ?
#
loop_
_entity_poly.entity_id
_entity_poly.type
_entity_poly.pdbx_seq_one_letter_code
_entity_poly.pdbx_strand_id
1 'polypeptide(L)'
;RHALRSITAELGRASGLRARWFASSTANQAFLEKNAASEGVTVLPSGLQYSILASGHTADDSASPPSLADICECHYEGRLLDGTVFDSSYARGAPTNVVPADQVKGWAEALTLMTPGDRWQLTIPPELGYGSQRTFWNYKSGVGVKIPPGSVLLLDVELRGIKPPPSRLMALADPLYFAGLAVLVAIGAGVYNWYTGAMGGGARGPTMTPEQAAKPDDPRVYMDIEIGGKPAGRL
;
A
#
# COMPACT_ATOMS: atom_id res chain seq x y z
N ARG A 1 1.50 54.05 -14.69
CA ARG A 1 2.90 53.73 -14.29
C ARG A 1 3.04 52.35 -13.65
N HIS A 2 2.16 51.93 -12.73
CA HIS A 2 2.23 50.60 -12.09
C HIS A 2 1.93 49.43 -13.05
N ALA A 3 0.90 49.55 -13.91
CA ALA A 3 0.51 48.50 -14.87
C ALA A 3 1.54 48.24 -15.98
N LEU A 4 2.25 49.28 -16.43
CA LEU A 4 3.30 49.11 -17.45
C LEU A 4 4.55 48.41 -16.89
N ARG A 5 4.83 48.58 -15.59
CA ARG A 5 5.92 47.86 -14.88
C ARG A 5 5.59 46.39 -14.65
N SER A 6 4.32 46.04 -14.40
CA SER A 6 3.92 44.63 -14.26
C SER A 6 3.95 43.89 -15.60
N ILE A 7 3.48 44.51 -16.68
CA ILE A 7 3.51 43.91 -18.03
C ILE A 7 4.94 43.69 -18.51
N THR A 8 5.84 44.66 -18.32
CA THR A 8 7.26 44.49 -18.68
C THR A 8 7.96 43.43 -17.84
N ALA A 9 7.63 43.31 -16.54
CA ALA A 9 8.14 42.24 -15.70
C ALA A 9 7.62 40.85 -16.11
N GLU A 10 6.35 40.73 -16.51
CA GLU A 10 5.77 39.48 -17.01
C GLU A 10 6.34 39.07 -18.37
N LEU A 11 6.51 40.01 -19.30
CA LEU A 11 7.14 39.76 -20.59
C LEU A 11 8.61 39.35 -20.44
N GLY A 12 9.34 39.97 -19.50
CA GLY A 12 10.71 39.56 -19.15
C GLY A 12 10.77 38.15 -18.55
N ARG A 13 9.84 37.80 -17.66
CA ARG A 13 9.74 36.44 -17.09
C ARG A 13 9.36 35.41 -18.16
N ALA A 14 8.41 35.71 -19.02
CA ALA A 14 7.98 34.82 -20.11
C ALA A 14 9.10 34.61 -21.14
N SER A 15 9.82 35.67 -21.50
CA SER A 15 11.00 35.60 -22.37
C SER A 15 12.12 34.75 -21.77
N GLY A 16 12.44 34.97 -20.49
CA GLY A 16 13.44 34.17 -19.77
C GLY A 16 13.05 32.70 -19.60
N LEU A 17 11.77 32.40 -19.38
CA LEU A 17 11.27 31.01 -19.30
C LEU A 17 11.36 30.29 -20.64
N ARG A 18 11.02 30.97 -21.75
CA ARG A 18 11.14 30.41 -23.10
C ARG A 18 12.60 30.18 -23.49
N ALA A 19 13.49 31.14 -23.23
CA ALA A 19 14.92 30.98 -23.51
C ALA A 19 15.53 29.80 -22.72
N ARG A 20 15.17 29.65 -21.44
CA ARG A 20 15.61 28.50 -20.62
C ARG A 20 15.02 27.18 -21.08
N TRP A 21 13.76 27.17 -21.53
CA TRP A 21 13.14 26.00 -22.13
C TRP A 21 13.91 25.55 -23.38
N PHE A 22 14.17 26.46 -24.31
CA PHE A 22 14.89 26.14 -25.55
C PHE A 22 16.35 25.73 -25.31
N ALA A 23 17.07 26.43 -24.42
CA ALA A 23 18.43 26.05 -24.07
C ALA A 23 18.50 24.68 -23.39
N SER A 24 17.57 24.40 -22.46
CA SER A 24 17.42 23.08 -21.86
C SER A 24 17.04 22.04 -22.90
N SER A 25 16.12 22.33 -23.83
CA SER A 25 15.71 21.36 -24.84
C SER A 25 16.85 20.97 -25.78
N THR A 26 17.71 21.92 -26.19
CA THR A 26 18.87 21.60 -27.04
C THR A 26 19.93 20.78 -26.31
N ALA A 27 20.29 21.16 -25.08
CA ALA A 27 21.26 20.41 -24.28
C ALA A 27 20.74 19.01 -23.93
N ASN A 28 19.45 18.91 -23.58
CA ASN A 28 18.79 17.65 -23.26
C ASN A 28 18.69 16.75 -24.48
N GLN A 29 18.36 17.29 -25.64
CA GLN A 29 18.31 16.53 -26.90
C GLN A 29 19.70 16.00 -27.29
N ALA A 30 20.74 16.85 -27.22
CA ALA A 30 22.10 16.41 -27.49
C ALA A 30 22.56 15.31 -26.52
N PHE A 31 22.17 15.40 -25.24
CA PHE A 31 22.42 14.33 -24.27
C PHE A 31 21.70 13.03 -24.65
N LEU A 32 20.41 13.10 -24.99
CA LEU A 32 19.62 11.93 -25.37
C LEU A 32 20.18 11.24 -26.63
N GLU A 33 20.59 12.02 -27.64
CA GLU A 33 21.21 11.48 -28.86
C GLU A 33 22.55 10.81 -28.56
N LYS A 34 23.38 11.44 -27.72
CA LYS A 34 24.65 10.86 -27.28
C LYS A 34 24.46 9.59 -26.46
N ASN A 35 23.50 9.57 -25.53
CA ASN A 35 23.22 8.42 -24.69
C ASN A 35 22.67 7.25 -25.52
N ALA A 36 21.78 7.53 -26.48
CA ALA A 36 21.26 6.52 -27.41
C ALA A 36 22.35 5.82 -28.23
N ALA A 37 23.45 6.51 -28.52
CA ALA A 37 24.60 5.96 -29.24
C ALA A 37 25.63 5.25 -28.34
N SER A 38 25.42 5.24 -27.02
CA SER A 38 26.35 4.63 -26.07
C SER A 38 26.19 3.12 -26.03
N GLU A 39 27.29 2.41 -25.80
CA GLU A 39 27.29 0.94 -25.71
C GLU A 39 26.41 0.46 -24.55
N GLY A 40 25.63 -0.60 -24.78
CA GLY A 40 24.73 -1.17 -23.78
C GLY A 40 23.42 -0.40 -23.54
N VAL A 41 23.21 0.72 -24.24
CA VAL A 41 21.93 1.44 -24.21
C VAL A 41 20.99 0.89 -25.28
N THR A 42 19.77 0.56 -24.86
CA THR A 42 18.65 0.22 -25.73
C THR A 42 17.64 1.35 -25.74
N VAL A 43 17.14 1.69 -26.94
CA VAL A 43 16.13 2.73 -27.15
C VAL A 43 14.82 2.07 -27.57
N LEU A 44 13.76 2.34 -26.83
CA LEU A 44 12.41 1.86 -27.14
C LEU A 44 11.70 2.79 -28.15
N PRO A 45 10.65 2.31 -28.84
CA PRO A 45 9.85 3.13 -29.76
C PRO A 45 9.24 4.38 -29.11
N SER A 46 8.99 4.36 -27.80
CA SER A 46 8.52 5.52 -27.03
C SER A 46 9.56 6.64 -26.89
N GLY A 47 10.83 6.35 -27.17
CA GLY A 47 11.98 7.21 -26.92
C GLY A 47 12.62 6.99 -25.54
N LEU A 48 12.06 6.11 -24.70
CA LEU A 48 12.72 5.66 -23.47
C LEU A 48 14.05 4.99 -23.80
N GLN A 49 15.10 5.34 -23.05
CA GLN A 49 16.38 4.66 -23.17
C GLN A 49 16.71 3.98 -21.85
N TYR A 50 17.28 2.79 -21.91
CA TYR A 50 17.71 2.08 -20.71
C TYR A 50 18.98 1.28 -20.97
N SER A 51 19.71 0.99 -19.90
CA SER A 51 20.81 0.01 -19.90
C SER A 51 20.63 -0.93 -18.72
N ILE A 52 20.86 -2.21 -18.96
CA ILE A 52 20.77 -3.25 -17.93
C ILE A 52 22.08 -3.23 -17.13
N LEU A 53 22.00 -2.87 -15.85
CA LEU A 53 23.16 -2.88 -14.94
C LEU A 53 23.35 -4.25 -14.28
N ALA A 54 22.24 -4.91 -13.97
CA ALA A 54 22.21 -6.30 -13.52
C ALA A 54 20.92 -6.96 -14.02
N SER A 55 21.03 -8.17 -14.54
CA SER A 55 19.87 -9.00 -14.85
C SER A 55 19.55 -9.87 -13.65
N GLY A 56 18.33 -9.75 -13.14
CA GLY A 56 17.80 -10.58 -12.09
C GLY A 56 17.48 -11.96 -12.60
N HIS A 57 18.36 -12.93 -12.34
CA HIS A 57 17.94 -14.32 -12.25
C HIS A 57 17.51 -14.54 -10.80
N THR A 58 16.21 -14.34 -10.50
CA THR A 58 15.69 -14.91 -9.27
C THR A 58 15.71 -16.42 -9.39
N ALA A 59 15.92 -17.15 -8.28
CA ALA A 59 15.83 -18.62 -8.25
C ALA A 59 14.47 -19.17 -8.75
N ASP A 60 13.51 -18.28 -8.97
CA ASP A 60 12.26 -18.50 -9.66
C ASP A 60 12.32 -17.78 -11.02
N ASP A 61 12.84 -18.45 -12.05
CA ASP A 61 12.89 -17.99 -13.44
C ASP A 61 11.48 -17.87 -14.08
N SER A 62 10.40 -18.05 -13.30
CA SER A 62 9.01 -17.90 -13.73
C SER A 62 8.44 -16.49 -13.50
N ALA A 63 9.19 -15.60 -12.85
CA ALA A 63 8.73 -14.26 -12.54
C ALA A 63 8.53 -13.41 -13.81
N SER A 64 7.28 -13.31 -14.25
CA SER A 64 6.90 -12.46 -15.37
C SER A 64 6.97 -10.97 -14.99
N PRO A 65 7.20 -10.07 -15.97
CA PRO A 65 7.16 -8.65 -15.71
C PRO A 65 5.81 -8.21 -15.10
N PRO A 66 5.81 -7.17 -14.24
CA PRO A 66 4.60 -6.67 -13.61
C PRO A 66 3.65 -6.05 -14.63
N SER A 67 2.35 -6.19 -14.40
CA SER A 67 1.32 -5.39 -15.05
C SER A 67 1.31 -3.96 -14.47
N LEU A 68 0.62 -3.05 -15.15
CA LEU A 68 0.48 -1.66 -14.70
C LEU A 68 -0.21 -1.51 -13.34
N ALA A 69 -0.99 -2.51 -12.91
CA ALA A 69 -1.74 -2.49 -11.66
C ALA A 69 -1.01 -3.20 -10.50
N ASP A 70 0.06 -3.93 -10.78
CA ASP A 70 0.81 -4.64 -9.74
C ASP A 70 1.57 -3.68 -8.84
N ILE A 71 1.85 -4.15 -7.63
CA ILE A 71 2.65 -3.43 -6.64
C ILE A 71 4.09 -3.94 -6.77
N CYS A 72 4.98 -3.06 -7.20
CA CYS A 72 6.40 -3.33 -7.36
C CYS A 72 7.16 -2.83 -6.12
N GLU A 73 7.93 -3.70 -5.49
CA GLU A 73 8.86 -3.31 -4.43
C GLU A 73 10.20 -2.92 -5.07
N CYS A 74 10.57 -1.64 -5.00
CA CYS A 74 11.73 -1.12 -5.72
C CYS A 74 12.71 -0.38 -4.81
N HIS A 75 13.99 -0.61 -5.05
CA HIS A 75 15.01 0.38 -4.75
C HIS A 75 15.20 1.31 -5.94
N TYR A 76 15.36 2.61 -5.71
CA TYR A 76 15.54 3.55 -6.80
C TYR A 76 16.19 4.86 -6.37
N GLU A 77 16.77 5.54 -7.34
CA GLU A 77 17.25 6.90 -7.22
C GLU A 77 17.03 7.69 -8.51
N GLY A 78 16.32 8.82 -8.38
CA GLY A 78 16.04 9.75 -9.46
C GLY A 78 16.89 11.00 -9.38
N ARG A 79 17.58 11.33 -10.48
CA ARG A 79 18.48 12.48 -10.62
C ARG A 79 18.19 13.27 -11.91
N LEU A 80 18.50 14.56 -11.88
CA LEU A 80 18.56 15.41 -13.07
C LEU A 80 19.94 15.32 -13.73
N LEU A 81 20.07 15.80 -14.97
CA LEU A 81 21.35 15.81 -15.70
C LEU A 81 22.46 16.63 -15.00
N ASP A 82 22.11 17.56 -14.13
CA ASP A 82 23.05 18.33 -13.32
C ASP A 82 23.52 17.59 -12.05
N GLY A 83 23.04 16.36 -11.84
CA GLY A 83 23.37 15.51 -10.69
C GLY A 83 22.45 15.70 -9.48
N THR A 84 21.54 16.68 -9.51
CA THR A 84 20.57 16.92 -8.42
C THR A 84 19.68 15.71 -8.22
N VAL A 85 19.76 15.09 -7.04
CA VAL A 85 18.83 14.03 -6.61
C VAL A 85 17.49 14.68 -6.28
N PHE A 86 16.44 14.24 -6.94
CA PHE A 86 15.08 14.66 -6.59
C PHE A 86 14.36 13.64 -5.71
N ASP A 87 14.67 12.34 -5.85
CA ASP A 87 14.09 11.29 -5.02
C ASP A 87 15.04 10.09 -4.88
N SER A 88 15.09 9.45 -3.72
CA SER A 88 15.95 8.29 -3.47
C SER A 88 15.38 7.42 -2.35
N SER A 89 15.09 6.16 -2.64
CA SER A 89 14.69 5.19 -1.60
C SER A 89 15.88 4.72 -0.78
N TYR A 90 17.09 4.72 -1.34
CA TYR A 90 18.32 4.46 -0.62
C TYR A 90 18.57 5.49 0.49
N ALA A 91 18.33 6.78 0.21
CA ALA A 91 18.42 7.83 1.22
C ALA A 91 17.41 7.66 2.37
N ARG A 92 16.31 6.94 2.13
CA ARG A 92 15.31 6.56 3.15
C ARG A 92 15.64 5.27 3.89
N GLY A 93 16.63 4.51 3.42
CA GLY A 93 17.09 3.27 4.04
C GLY A 93 16.19 2.04 3.80
N ALA A 94 15.18 2.12 2.95
CA ALA A 94 14.28 1.01 2.68
C ALA A 94 13.68 1.06 1.25
N PRO A 95 13.37 -0.11 0.64
CA PRO A 95 12.60 -0.17 -0.61
C PRO A 95 11.26 0.55 -0.49
N THR A 96 10.71 0.94 -1.63
CA THR A 96 9.39 1.59 -1.69
C THR A 96 8.48 0.76 -2.60
N ASN A 97 7.23 0.57 -2.15
CA ASN A 97 6.19 -0.02 -3.00
C ASN A 97 5.67 1.05 -3.95
N VAL A 98 5.73 0.77 -5.25
CA VAL A 98 5.25 1.65 -6.32
C VAL A 98 4.29 0.88 -7.21
N VAL A 99 3.27 1.57 -7.72
CA VAL A 99 2.38 1.04 -8.76
C VAL A 99 2.78 1.68 -10.07
N PRO A 100 3.12 0.92 -11.14
CA PRO A 100 3.60 1.50 -12.39
C PRO A 100 2.63 2.53 -12.99
N ALA A 101 1.32 2.29 -12.91
CA ALA A 101 0.29 3.22 -13.41
C ALA A 101 0.33 4.62 -12.75
N ASP A 102 0.89 4.74 -11.54
CA ASP A 102 0.97 6.00 -10.80
C ASP A 102 2.30 6.73 -11.02
N GLN A 103 3.23 6.14 -11.78
CA GLN A 103 4.54 6.72 -12.05
C GLN A 103 4.56 7.49 -13.37
N VAL A 104 5.66 8.22 -13.61
CA VAL A 104 5.91 8.84 -14.92
C VAL A 104 5.98 7.76 -16.00
N LYS A 105 5.49 8.09 -17.21
CA LYS A 105 5.25 7.13 -18.30
C LYS A 105 6.47 6.26 -18.62
N GLY A 106 7.67 6.86 -18.66
CA GLY A 106 8.90 6.11 -18.95
C GLY A 106 9.27 5.12 -17.85
N TRP A 107 8.98 5.45 -16.58
CA TRP A 107 9.22 4.52 -15.48
C TRP A 107 8.17 3.40 -15.46
N ALA A 108 6.92 3.74 -15.74
CA ALA A 108 5.84 2.76 -15.89
C ALA A 108 6.15 1.74 -16.99
N GLU A 109 6.56 2.21 -18.17
CA GLU A 109 6.96 1.36 -19.30
C GLU A 109 8.15 0.46 -18.94
N ALA A 110 9.22 1.03 -18.34
CA ALA A 110 10.37 0.25 -17.91
C ALA A 110 9.99 -0.88 -16.94
N LEU A 111 9.19 -0.59 -15.91
CA LEU A 111 8.80 -1.60 -14.93
C LEU A 111 8.09 -2.78 -15.58
N THR A 112 7.23 -2.56 -16.58
CA THR A 112 6.53 -3.64 -17.29
C THR A 112 7.42 -4.50 -18.20
N LEU A 113 8.70 -4.16 -18.32
CA LEU A 113 9.72 -4.90 -19.07
C LEU A 113 10.77 -5.56 -18.15
N MET A 114 10.80 -5.17 -16.87
CA MET A 114 11.76 -5.67 -15.89
C MET A 114 11.21 -6.91 -15.17
N THR A 115 12.11 -7.81 -14.80
CA THR A 115 11.81 -8.93 -13.89
C THR A 115 12.39 -8.67 -12.49
N PRO A 116 11.85 -9.30 -11.43
CA PRO A 116 12.45 -9.22 -10.11
C PRO A 116 13.94 -9.58 -10.12
N GLY A 117 14.74 -8.82 -9.39
CA GLY A 117 16.20 -8.86 -9.37
C GLY A 117 16.87 -7.96 -10.42
N ASP A 118 16.14 -7.46 -11.43
CA ASP A 118 16.71 -6.55 -12.41
C ASP A 118 17.10 -5.22 -11.77
N ARG A 119 18.26 -4.71 -12.22
CA ARG A 119 18.67 -3.34 -11.97
C ARG A 119 18.99 -2.64 -13.28
N TRP A 120 18.23 -1.61 -13.60
CA TRP A 120 18.36 -0.87 -14.85
C TRP A 120 18.67 0.60 -14.56
N GLN A 121 19.43 1.21 -15.45
CA GLN A 121 19.56 2.66 -15.53
C GLN A 121 18.67 3.16 -16.66
N LEU A 122 17.77 4.08 -16.34
CA LEU A 122 16.80 4.66 -17.26
C LEU A 122 17.17 6.11 -17.55
N THR A 123 17.13 6.47 -18.83
CA THR A 123 17.17 7.86 -19.29
C THR A 123 15.81 8.19 -19.89
N ILE A 124 15.02 8.95 -19.15
CA ILE A 124 13.62 9.26 -19.48
C ILE A 124 13.57 10.65 -20.15
N PRO A 125 13.18 10.73 -21.44
CA PRO A 125 12.99 12.00 -22.12
C PRO A 125 11.81 12.77 -21.50
N PRO A 126 11.77 14.11 -21.64
CA PRO A 126 10.78 14.94 -20.96
C PRO A 126 9.32 14.54 -21.25
N GLU A 127 9.04 14.09 -22.47
CA GLU A 127 7.72 13.64 -22.94
C GLU A 127 7.19 12.42 -22.17
N LEU A 128 8.10 11.60 -21.66
CA LEU A 128 7.81 10.43 -20.83
C LEU A 128 8.00 10.69 -19.32
N GLY A 129 8.51 11.87 -18.97
CA GLY A 129 8.71 12.35 -17.60
C GLY A 129 7.62 13.36 -17.18
N TYR A 130 8.06 14.53 -16.71
CA TYR A 130 7.17 15.61 -16.25
C TYR A 130 6.82 16.66 -17.34
N GLY A 131 7.29 16.47 -18.56
CA GLY A 131 6.94 17.29 -19.71
C GLY A 131 7.32 18.77 -19.56
N SER A 132 6.44 19.65 -20.05
CA SER A 132 6.69 21.10 -20.09
C SER A 132 6.30 21.87 -18.85
N GLN A 133 5.83 21.17 -17.83
CA GLN A 133 5.39 21.77 -16.59
C GLN A 133 6.53 21.77 -15.58
N ARG A 134 6.56 22.82 -14.77
CA ARG A 134 7.43 22.86 -13.61
C ARG A 134 6.77 22.01 -12.53
N THR A 135 7.50 21.02 -12.04
CA THR A 135 7.03 20.14 -10.98
C THR A 135 7.87 20.38 -9.73
N PHE A 136 7.21 20.35 -8.58
CA PHE A 136 7.87 20.31 -7.28
C PHE A 136 7.67 18.91 -6.73
N TRP A 137 8.76 18.17 -6.58
CA TRP A 137 8.72 16.91 -5.85
C TRP A 137 8.95 17.18 -4.38
N ASN A 138 8.03 16.79 -3.52
CA ASN A 138 8.19 16.92 -2.08
C ASN A 138 7.76 15.63 -1.40
N TYR A 139 8.73 14.92 -0.82
CA TYR A 139 8.45 13.80 0.07
C TYR A 139 8.49 14.29 1.52
N LYS A 140 7.31 14.45 2.14
CA LYS A 140 7.01 14.62 3.59
C LYS A 140 7.89 15.55 4.46
N SER A 141 8.91 16.22 3.92
CA SER A 141 10.03 16.81 4.67
C SER A 141 10.15 18.32 4.47
N GLY A 142 9.18 18.96 3.81
CA GLY A 142 9.10 20.42 3.71
C GLY A 142 10.09 21.09 2.74
N VAL A 143 11.15 20.41 2.31
CA VAL A 143 12.08 20.88 1.26
C VAL A 143 11.77 20.14 -0.04
N GLY A 144 10.96 20.75 -0.90
CA GLY A 144 10.67 20.20 -2.22
C GLY A 144 11.83 20.43 -3.19
N VAL A 145 12.20 19.40 -3.96
CA VAL A 145 13.13 19.54 -5.08
C VAL A 145 12.36 20.03 -6.29
N LYS A 146 12.85 21.11 -6.87
CA LYS A 146 12.25 21.72 -8.07
C LYS A 146 12.79 21.00 -9.30
N ILE A 147 11.90 20.38 -10.06
CA ILE A 147 12.20 19.78 -11.36
C ILE A 147 11.89 20.82 -12.44
N PRO A 148 12.89 21.32 -13.17
CA PRO A 148 12.66 22.27 -14.26
C PRO A 148 11.75 21.68 -15.36
N PRO A 149 10.95 22.52 -16.02
CA PRO A 149 10.28 22.14 -17.26
C PRO A 149 11.28 21.53 -18.25
N GLY A 150 10.89 20.42 -18.90
CA GLY A 150 11.64 19.87 -20.02
C GLY A 150 12.85 19.06 -19.59
N SER A 151 12.94 18.70 -18.31
CA SER A 151 14.06 17.93 -17.76
C SER A 151 14.04 16.48 -18.25
N VAL A 152 15.22 15.99 -18.61
CA VAL A 152 15.50 14.55 -18.71
C VAL A 152 15.69 14.01 -17.30
N LEU A 153 15.10 12.85 -17.03
CA LEU A 153 15.23 12.19 -15.73
C LEU A 153 16.16 10.98 -15.88
N LEU A 154 17.13 10.86 -14.99
CA LEU A 154 17.98 9.69 -14.85
C LEU A 154 17.48 8.89 -13.66
N LEU A 155 17.04 7.66 -13.86
CA LEU A 155 16.61 6.78 -12.77
C LEU A 155 17.49 5.54 -12.72
N ASP A 156 18.07 5.25 -11.57
CA ASP A 156 18.59 3.92 -11.24
C ASP A 156 17.47 3.17 -10.52
N VAL A 157 17.05 2.02 -11.07
CA VAL A 157 15.90 1.26 -10.56
C VAL A 157 16.32 -0.18 -10.37
N GLU A 158 16.11 -0.70 -9.16
CA GLU A 158 16.25 -2.10 -8.81
C GLU A 158 14.88 -2.66 -8.40
N LEU A 159 14.34 -3.58 -9.21
CA LEU A 159 13.07 -4.24 -8.93
C LEU A 159 13.32 -5.42 -8.01
N ARG A 160 12.84 -5.36 -6.77
CA ARG A 160 13.07 -6.41 -5.75
C ARG A 160 12.01 -7.50 -5.76
N GLY A 161 10.76 -7.14 -6.06
CA GLY A 161 9.65 -8.07 -6.05
C GLY A 161 8.36 -7.46 -6.57
N ILE A 162 7.38 -8.32 -6.85
CA ILE A 162 6.07 -7.97 -7.39
C ILE A 162 5.00 -8.60 -6.51
N LYS A 163 3.95 -7.83 -6.21
CA LYS A 163 2.76 -8.30 -5.49
C LYS A 163 1.54 -7.99 -6.36
N PRO A 164 0.59 -8.95 -6.49
CA PRO A 164 -0.64 -8.67 -7.24
C PRO A 164 -1.39 -7.50 -6.62
N PRO A 165 -2.17 -6.73 -7.40
CA PRO A 165 -3.06 -5.73 -6.83
C PRO A 165 -4.00 -6.41 -5.83
N PRO A 166 -4.41 -5.71 -4.76
CA PRO A 166 -5.45 -6.22 -3.88
C PRO A 166 -6.66 -6.60 -4.73
N SER A 167 -7.07 -7.87 -4.66
CA SER A 167 -8.13 -8.37 -5.52
C SER A 167 -9.41 -7.56 -5.27
N ARG A 168 -10.14 -7.23 -6.35
CA ARG A 168 -11.45 -6.57 -6.21
C ARG A 168 -12.40 -7.36 -5.30
N LEU A 169 -12.26 -8.68 -5.23
CA LEU A 169 -13.04 -9.53 -4.32
C LEU A 169 -12.67 -9.32 -2.84
N MET A 170 -11.39 -9.08 -2.52
CA MET A 170 -10.99 -8.67 -1.16
C MET A 170 -11.36 -7.22 -0.87
N ALA A 171 -11.30 -6.33 -1.86
CA ALA A 171 -11.74 -4.94 -1.70
C ALA A 171 -13.28 -4.81 -1.55
N LEU A 172 -14.04 -5.76 -2.10
CA LEU A 172 -15.49 -5.92 -1.95
C LEU A 172 -15.88 -6.82 -0.77
N ALA A 173 -14.92 -7.27 0.06
CA ALA A 173 -15.24 -7.84 1.37
C ALA A 173 -15.77 -6.72 2.26
N ASP A 174 -17.05 -6.42 2.05
CA ASP A 174 -17.89 -5.45 2.73
C ASP A 174 -17.65 -5.52 4.25
N PRO A 175 -17.56 -4.39 4.99
CA PRO A 175 -17.64 -4.39 6.45
C PRO A 175 -18.81 -5.25 6.99
N LEU A 176 -19.90 -5.40 6.22
CA LEU A 176 -21.00 -6.31 6.52
C LEU A 176 -20.62 -7.80 6.47
N TYR A 177 -19.65 -8.21 5.64
CA TYR A 177 -19.14 -9.59 5.60
C TYR A 177 -18.39 -9.94 6.89
N PHE A 178 -17.48 -9.06 7.36
CA PHE A 178 -16.78 -9.25 8.63
C PHE A 178 -17.71 -9.06 9.83
N ALA A 179 -18.70 -8.16 9.76
CA ALA A 179 -19.74 -8.05 10.78
C ALA A 179 -20.60 -9.33 10.83
N GLY A 180 -20.97 -9.90 9.68
CA GLY A 180 -21.69 -11.17 9.60
C GLY A 180 -20.88 -12.34 10.17
N LEU A 181 -19.59 -12.42 9.85
CA LEU A 181 -18.69 -13.42 10.42
C LEU A 181 -18.54 -13.24 11.94
N ALA A 182 -18.39 -12.00 12.43
CA ALA A 182 -18.32 -11.70 13.85
C ALA A 182 -19.61 -12.08 14.59
N VAL A 183 -20.78 -11.87 13.96
CA VAL A 183 -22.08 -12.30 14.50
C VAL A 183 -22.16 -13.83 14.56
N LEU A 184 -21.73 -14.55 13.52
CA LEU A 184 -21.71 -16.02 13.53
C LEU A 184 -20.74 -16.58 14.58
N VAL A 185 -19.57 -15.97 14.75
CA VAL A 185 -18.59 -16.33 15.81
C VAL A 185 -19.16 -16.02 17.19
N ALA A 186 -19.84 -14.90 17.37
CA ALA A 186 -20.48 -14.54 18.64
C ALA A 186 -21.65 -15.48 18.99
N ILE A 187 -22.47 -15.89 18.01
CA ILE A 187 -23.52 -16.90 18.18
C ILE A 187 -22.88 -18.25 18.55
N GLY A 188 -21.86 -18.68 17.82
CA GLY A 188 -21.13 -19.91 18.10
C GLY A 188 -20.51 -19.92 19.50
N ALA A 189 -19.85 -18.83 19.91
CA ALA A 189 -19.31 -18.66 21.25
C ALA A 189 -20.41 -18.62 22.32
N GLY A 190 -21.54 -17.99 22.03
CA GLY A 190 -22.73 -17.99 22.91
C GLY A 190 -23.28 -19.40 23.15
N VAL A 191 -23.47 -20.17 22.08
CA VAL A 191 -23.93 -21.57 22.15
C VAL A 191 -22.90 -22.45 22.85
N TYR A 192 -21.61 -22.28 22.55
CA TYR A 192 -20.54 -23.00 23.21
C TYR A 192 -20.48 -22.71 24.70
N ASN A 193 -20.58 -21.44 25.11
CA ASN A 193 -20.59 -21.04 26.51
C ASN A 193 -21.88 -21.46 27.24
N TRP A 194 -23.01 -21.56 26.54
CA TRP A 194 -24.24 -22.15 27.08
C TRP A 194 -24.09 -23.67 27.30
N TYR A 195 -23.57 -24.39 26.30
CA TYR A 195 -23.34 -25.83 26.35
C TYR A 195 -22.32 -26.23 27.42
N THR A 196 -21.24 -25.46 27.54
CA THR A 196 -20.17 -25.70 28.54
C THR A 196 -20.49 -25.14 29.93
N GLY A 197 -21.65 -24.49 30.10
CA GLY A 197 -22.07 -23.92 31.38
C GLY A 197 -21.31 -22.65 31.81
N ALA A 198 -20.46 -22.08 30.95
CA ALA A 198 -19.70 -20.86 31.24
C ALA A 198 -20.57 -19.60 31.38
N MET A 199 -21.77 -19.57 30.78
CA MET A 199 -22.79 -18.53 31.05
C MET A 199 -23.87 -18.99 32.05
N GLY A 200 -23.72 -20.19 32.61
CA GLY A 200 -24.63 -20.77 33.59
C GLY A 200 -24.41 -20.20 34.98
N GLY A 201 -24.86 -18.96 35.19
CA GLY A 201 -25.36 -18.55 36.50
C GLY A 201 -26.63 -19.35 36.80
N GLY A 202 -26.48 -20.65 37.07
CA GLY A 202 -27.56 -21.45 37.63
C GLY A 202 -27.95 -20.77 38.92
N ALA A 203 -29.08 -20.05 38.89
CA ALA A 203 -29.67 -19.49 40.09
C ALA A 203 -29.74 -20.65 41.09
N ARG A 204 -28.91 -20.61 42.14
CA ARG A 204 -29.15 -21.48 43.28
C ARG A 204 -30.58 -21.15 43.68
N GLY A 205 -31.46 -22.16 43.58
CA GLY A 205 -32.81 -22.03 44.11
C GLY A 205 -32.75 -21.47 45.53
N PRO A 206 -33.82 -20.80 45.99
CA PRO A 206 -33.81 -20.10 47.28
C PRO A 206 -33.16 -20.98 48.35
N THR A 207 -32.05 -20.49 48.92
CA THR A 207 -31.33 -21.21 49.96
C THR A 207 -32.18 -21.16 51.23
N MET A 208 -32.46 -22.33 51.80
CA MET A 208 -33.17 -22.45 53.07
C MET A 208 -32.16 -22.47 54.21
N THR A 209 -32.48 -21.78 55.31
CA THR A 209 -31.68 -21.91 56.52
C THR A 209 -31.91 -23.29 57.17
N PRO A 210 -30.96 -23.83 57.95
CA PRO A 210 -31.15 -25.08 58.68
C PRO A 210 -32.43 -25.09 59.54
N GLU A 211 -32.81 -23.95 60.11
CA GLU A 211 -34.03 -23.78 60.90
C GLU A 211 -35.31 -23.86 60.07
N GLN A 212 -35.27 -23.41 58.81
CA GLN A 212 -36.40 -23.55 57.90
C GLN A 212 -36.57 -24.98 57.40
N ALA A 213 -35.46 -25.71 57.21
CA ALA A 213 -35.47 -27.11 56.79
C ALA A 213 -35.86 -28.07 57.93
N ALA A 214 -35.60 -27.70 59.19
CA ALA A 214 -35.93 -28.52 60.36
C ALA A 214 -37.40 -28.43 60.81
N LYS A 215 -38.27 -27.73 60.06
CA LYS A 215 -39.69 -27.64 60.40
C LYS A 215 -40.36 -29.00 60.15
N PRO A 216 -41.04 -29.59 61.15
CA PRO A 216 -41.62 -30.94 61.02
C PRO A 216 -42.64 -31.07 59.89
N ASP A 217 -43.28 -29.96 59.50
CA ASP A 217 -44.34 -29.94 58.49
C ASP A 217 -43.83 -29.68 57.07
N ASP A 218 -42.51 -29.69 56.84
CA ASP A 218 -41.93 -29.52 55.50
C ASP A 218 -41.85 -30.87 54.76
N PRO A 219 -42.70 -31.12 53.75
CA PRO A 219 -42.74 -32.39 53.04
C PRO A 219 -41.51 -32.64 52.15
N ARG A 220 -40.61 -31.65 52.02
CA ARG A 220 -39.36 -31.79 51.26
C ARG A 220 -38.24 -32.43 52.07
N VAL A 221 -38.38 -32.42 53.40
CA VAL A 221 -37.38 -32.95 54.34
C VAL A 221 -37.95 -34.15 55.08
N TYR A 222 -39.22 -34.08 55.47
CA TYR A 222 -39.92 -35.15 56.17
C TYR A 222 -40.96 -35.81 55.27
N MET A 223 -41.07 -37.13 55.35
CA MET A 223 -42.05 -37.91 54.63
C MET A 223 -42.89 -38.71 55.62
N ASP A 224 -44.18 -38.40 55.68
CA ASP A 224 -45.15 -39.19 56.42
C ASP A 224 -45.38 -40.54 55.72
N ILE A 225 -45.25 -41.62 56.48
CA ILE A 225 -45.45 -42.98 56.00
C ILE A 225 -46.82 -43.43 56.47
N GLU A 226 -47.65 -43.85 55.53
CA GLU A 226 -48.92 -44.50 55.81
C GLU A 226 -48.92 -45.94 55.28
N ILE A 227 -49.47 -46.87 56.07
CA ILE A 227 -49.65 -48.27 55.66
C ILE A 227 -51.13 -48.60 55.79
N GLY A 228 -51.78 -48.85 54.65
CA GLY A 228 -53.21 -49.16 54.60
C GLY A 228 -54.12 -48.00 55.02
N GLY A 229 -53.71 -46.75 54.73
CA GLY A 229 -54.47 -45.54 55.05
C GLY A 229 -54.48 -45.16 56.53
N LYS A 230 -53.53 -45.69 57.31
CA LYS A 230 -53.29 -45.30 58.70
C LYS A 230 -51.86 -44.77 58.88
N PRO A 231 -51.64 -43.74 59.70
CA PRO A 231 -50.30 -43.23 60.00
C PRO A 231 -49.42 -44.34 60.58
N ALA A 232 -48.26 -44.58 59.97
CA ALA A 232 -47.31 -45.63 60.35
C ALA A 232 -45.96 -45.08 60.86
N GLY A 233 -45.70 -43.78 60.66
CA GLY A 233 -44.50 -43.11 61.15
C GLY A 233 -44.10 -41.92 60.26
N ARG A 234 -42.98 -41.27 60.59
CA ARG A 234 -42.39 -40.18 59.80
C ARG A 234 -40.90 -40.47 59.59
N LEU A 235 -40.46 -40.40 58.33
CA LEU A 235 -39.05 -40.44 57.93
C LEU A 235 -38.53 -39.02 57.73
#